data_AF-A0A8E2J2G6-F1
#
_entry.id   AF-A0A8E2J2G6-F1
#
_cell.length_a   1.000
_cell.length_b   1.000
_cell.length_c   1.000
_cell.angle_alpha   90.00
_cell.angle_beta   90.00
_cell.angle_gamma   90.00
#
_symmetry.space_group_name_H-M   'P 1'
#
loop_
_entity.id
_entity.type
_entity.pdbx_description
1 polymer ?
#
loop_
_entity_poly.entity_id
_entity_poly.type
_entity_poly.pdbx_seq_one_letter_code
_entity_poly.pdbx_strand_id
1 'polypeptide(L)'
;MRAENSPDSLASESASQQMNMMEKYLQYTTAIGITLRPMTAAHNTRYDTRSLAHTNWLTISQGLHTSGHKPKSGDLPIDWNMYVHPEGTVYYINTGEVIPVVTDTPVCHPTALKKLEEGVGAVWDCMNNSQTSIPNNSELYIYAEPNAEECKYYLIYHDSQTEFWLENTEMSSLYMPPVSSEAHLKFILQEHY
;
A
#
# COMPACT_ATOMS: atom_id res chain seq x y z
N MET A 1 23.44 42.20 -35.30
CA MET A 1 22.83 41.78 -34.02
C MET A 1 22.90 40.27 -33.94
N ARG A 2 23.84 39.72 -33.17
CA ARG A 2 23.89 38.30 -32.79
C ARG A 2 23.33 38.23 -31.39
N ALA A 3 22.23 37.50 -31.20
CA ALA A 3 21.70 37.20 -29.88
C ALA A 3 22.49 36.04 -29.29
N GLU A 4 23.06 36.25 -28.11
CA GLU A 4 23.73 35.24 -27.29
C GLU A 4 22.65 34.37 -26.63
N ASN A 5 22.64 33.07 -26.91
CA ASN A 5 21.86 32.10 -26.14
C ASN A 5 22.66 31.73 -24.89
N SER A 6 22.16 32.14 -23.73
CA SER A 6 22.78 31.91 -22.43
C SER A 6 22.63 30.44 -22.00
N PRO A 7 23.69 29.77 -21.50
CA PRO A 7 23.67 28.34 -21.13
C PRO A 7 22.69 27.97 -20.00
N ASP A 8 22.33 28.94 -19.15
CA ASP A 8 21.48 28.70 -17.97
C ASP A 8 20.01 28.38 -18.33
N SER A 9 19.53 28.84 -19.49
CA SER A 9 18.14 28.61 -19.92
C SER A 9 17.89 27.14 -20.30
N LEU A 10 18.89 26.48 -20.89
CA LEU A 10 18.78 25.08 -21.34
C LEU A 10 18.81 24.11 -20.15
N ALA A 11 19.56 24.43 -19.09
CA ALA A 11 19.60 23.62 -17.87
C ALA A 11 18.29 23.72 -17.07
N SER A 12 17.67 24.91 -16.99
CA SER A 12 16.38 25.10 -16.31
C SER A 12 15.20 24.46 -17.05
N GLU A 13 15.22 24.47 -18.40
CA GLU A 13 14.21 23.79 -19.20
C GLU A 13 14.35 22.26 -19.12
N SER A 14 15.59 21.73 -19.12
CA SER A 14 15.86 20.31 -18.94
C SER A 14 15.41 19.79 -17.57
N ALA A 15 15.68 20.54 -16.49
CA ALA A 15 15.26 20.17 -15.14
C ALA A 15 13.74 20.23 -14.96
N SER A 16 13.09 21.24 -15.53
CA SER A 16 11.62 21.37 -15.51
C SER A 16 10.92 20.32 -16.37
N GLN A 17 11.52 19.93 -17.51
CA GLN A 17 11.04 18.82 -18.34
C GLN A 17 11.27 17.45 -17.69
N GLN A 18 12.37 17.26 -16.96
CA GLN A 18 12.59 16.06 -16.15
C GLN A 18 11.64 15.96 -14.96
N MET A 19 11.34 17.08 -14.28
CA MET A 19 10.31 17.10 -13.22
C MET A 19 8.90 16.83 -13.78
N ASN A 20 8.53 17.43 -14.92
CA ASN A 20 7.25 17.14 -15.59
C ASN A 20 7.18 15.72 -16.17
N MET A 21 8.31 15.09 -16.52
CA MET A 21 8.34 13.66 -16.84
C MET A 21 8.19 12.81 -15.57
N MET A 22 8.88 13.11 -14.47
CA MET A 22 8.77 12.36 -13.22
C MET A 22 7.36 12.41 -12.62
N GLU A 23 6.67 13.56 -12.68
CA GLU A 23 5.29 13.66 -12.21
C GLU A 23 4.30 12.86 -13.07
N LYS A 24 4.62 12.68 -14.36
CA LYS A 24 3.77 11.94 -15.31
C LYS A 24 3.86 10.42 -15.19
N TYR A 25 4.91 9.89 -14.56
CA TYR A 25 5.20 8.44 -14.49
C TYR A 25 4.72 7.76 -13.19
N LEU A 26 4.02 8.46 -12.29
CA LEU A 26 3.67 7.92 -10.96
C LEU A 26 2.16 7.86 -10.67
N GLN A 27 1.30 8.12 -11.66
CA GLN A 27 -0.12 8.32 -11.39
C GLN A 27 -0.99 7.64 -12.45
N TYR A 28 -1.59 6.50 -12.09
CA TYR A 28 -2.73 5.95 -12.81
C TYR A 28 -4.00 6.55 -12.23
N THR A 29 -4.55 7.58 -12.89
CA THR A 29 -5.93 7.98 -12.67
C THR A 29 -6.80 6.97 -13.42
N THR A 30 -7.53 6.13 -12.69
CA THR A 30 -8.49 5.21 -13.31
C THR A 30 -9.70 5.98 -13.82
N ALA A 31 -10.57 5.33 -14.60
CA ALA A 31 -11.79 5.94 -15.12
C ALA A 31 -12.72 6.50 -14.00
N ILE A 32 -12.49 6.10 -12.75
CA ILE A 32 -13.23 6.50 -11.55
C ILE A 32 -12.59 7.72 -10.85
N GLY A 33 -11.47 8.24 -11.35
CA GLY A 33 -10.81 9.43 -10.79
C GLY A 33 -9.96 9.14 -9.54
N ILE A 34 -9.67 7.87 -9.24
CA ILE A 34 -8.76 7.48 -8.16
C ILE A 34 -7.36 7.34 -8.72
N THR A 35 -6.38 7.91 -8.03
CA THR A 35 -4.97 7.71 -8.35
C THR A 35 -4.39 6.63 -7.47
N LEU A 36 -3.91 5.53 -8.06
CA LEU A 36 -3.12 4.54 -7.34
C LEU A 36 -1.68 5.01 -7.21
N ARG A 37 -1.14 4.92 -5.99
CA ARG A 37 0.23 5.32 -5.69
C ARG A 37 1.01 4.17 -5.06
N PRO A 38 2.09 3.69 -5.70
CA PRO A 38 3.01 2.76 -5.08
C PRO A 38 3.54 3.30 -3.75
N MET A 39 3.60 2.43 -2.74
CA MET A 39 4.33 2.65 -1.49
C MET A 39 5.05 1.37 -1.08
N THR A 40 5.84 1.43 -0.02
CA THR A 40 6.47 0.23 0.58
C THR A 40 5.90 -0.01 1.97
N ALA A 41 6.01 -1.23 2.48
CA ALA A 41 5.68 -1.51 3.88
C ALA A 41 6.54 -0.68 4.85
N ALA A 42 7.81 -0.39 4.52
CA ALA A 42 8.68 0.48 5.32
C ALA A 42 8.21 1.95 5.43
N HIS A 43 7.41 2.44 4.47
CA HIS A 43 6.79 3.77 4.52
C HIS A 43 5.37 3.74 5.04
N ASN A 44 4.91 2.58 5.49
CA ASN A 44 3.63 2.44 6.16
C ASN A 44 3.79 2.69 7.66
N THR A 45 2.98 3.57 8.22
CA THR A 45 2.98 3.86 9.66
C THR A 45 2.43 2.70 10.51
N ARG A 46 2.01 1.60 9.88
CA ARG A 46 1.45 0.39 10.50
C ARG A 46 2.26 -0.10 11.71
N TYR A 47 3.58 -0.24 11.55
CA TYR A 47 4.50 -0.66 12.62
C TYR A 47 5.19 0.51 13.32
N ASP A 48 5.04 1.72 12.78
CA ASP A 48 5.72 2.93 13.23
C ASP A 48 4.90 3.73 14.25
N THR A 49 3.73 3.21 14.63
CA THR A 49 3.01 3.75 15.76
C THR A 49 3.88 3.59 17.00
N ARG A 50 4.36 4.73 17.52
CA ARG A 50 4.76 4.92 18.92
C ARG A 50 3.54 4.73 19.84
N SER A 51 2.76 3.68 19.62
CA SER A 51 1.80 3.14 20.56
C SER A 51 2.62 2.75 21.78
N LEU A 52 2.36 3.44 22.88
CA LEU A 52 2.86 3.13 24.21
C LEU A 52 2.22 1.82 24.69
N ALA A 53 2.38 0.73 23.94
CA ALA A 53 1.96 -0.59 24.37
C ALA A 53 2.78 -0.94 25.61
N HIS A 54 2.22 -0.66 26.78
CA HIS A 54 2.83 -0.99 28.05
C HIS A 54 2.76 -2.50 28.23
N THR A 55 3.90 -3.16 28.15
CA THR A 55 4.00 -4.58 28.44
C THR A 55 3.66 -4.81 29.91
N ASN A 56 2.69 -5.70 30.15
CA ASN A 56 2.27 -6.08 31.49
C ASN A 56 2.08 -7.59 31.55
N TRP A 57 2.32 -8.18 32.72
CA TRP A 57 1.99 -9.56 32.97
C TRP A 57 0.46 -9.70 33.04
N LEU A 58 -0.11 -10.53 32.17
CA LEU A 58 -1.53 -10.85 32.16
C LEU A 58 -1.76 -12.27 32.67
N THR A 59 -2.79 -12.46 33.49
CA THR A 59 -3.26 -13.80 33.86
C THR A 59 -4.06 -14.39 32.69
N ILE A 60 -3.63 -15.54 32.17
CA ILE A 60 -4.37 -16.26 31.13
C ILE A 60 -5.58 -16.95 31.78
N SER A 61 -6.76 -16.36 31.63
CA SER A 61 -8.01 -16.94 32.12
C SER A 61 -8.29 -18.29 31.46
N GLN A 62 -8.89 -19.22 32.21
CA GLN A 62 -9.32 -20.50 31.67
C GLN A 62 -10.32 -20.26 30.52
N GLY A 63 -10.02 -20.80 29.34
CA GLY A 63 -10.84 -20.62 28.15
C GLY A 63 -10.64 -19.29 27.41
N LEU A 64 -9.57 -18.53 27.71
CA LEU A 64 -9.18 -17.39 26.88
C LEU A 64 -9.00 -17.84 25.42
N HIS A 65 -9.57 -17.09 24.48
CA HIS A 65 -9.67 -17.43 23.03
C HIS A 65 -10.59 -18.60 22.66
N THR A 66 -11.36 -19.16 23.60
CA THR A 66 -12.46 -20.06 23.22
C THR A 66 -13.59 -19.25 22.57
N SER A 67 -14.30 -19.88 21.63
CA SER A 67 -15.27 -19.25 20.71
C SER A 67 -16.40 -18.43 21.35
N GLY A 68 -16.56 -18.48 22.67
CA GLY A 68 -17.57 -17.76 23.45
C GLY A 68 -17.23 -16.31 23.83
N HIS A 69 -16.04 -15.79 23.47
CA HIS A 69 -15.63 -14.40 23.70
C HIS A 69 -15.24 -13.69 22.40
N LYS A 70 -15.98 -13.94 21.31
CA LYS A 70 -15.90 -13.03 20.15
C LYS A 70 -16.55 -11.70 20.57
N PRO A 71 -15.87 -10.55 20.42
CA PRO A 71 -16.54 -9.26 20.45
C PRO A 71 -17.75 -9.35 19.52
N LYS A 72 -18.90 -8.81 19.92
CA LYS A 72 -20.05 -8.70 19.02
C LYS A 72 -19.57 -7.91 17.80
N SER A 73 -19.44 -8.58 16.67
CA SER A 73 -19.20 -7.98 15.35
C SER A 73 -20.44 -7.18 14.97
N GLY A 74 -20.55 -5.97 15.53
CA GLY A 74 -21.42 -4.94 15.02
C GLY A 74 -20.71 -4.26 13.86
N ASP A 75 -21.37 -4.26 12.70
CA ASP A 75 -21.16 -3.32 11.59
C ASP A 75 -19.87 -3.46 10.75
N LEU A 76 -19.32 -4.67 10.59
CA LEU A 76 -18.35 -4.91 9.50
C LEU A 76 -19.09 -5.21 8.19
N PRO A 77 -18.62 -4.70 7.04
CA PRO A 77 -19.15 -5.11 5.74
C PRO A 77 -18.89 -6.60 5.49
N ILE A 78 -19.59 -7.18 4.50
CA ILE A 78 -19.44 -8.59 4.16
C ILE A 78 -17.99 -8.93 3.82
N ASP A 79 -17.54 -10.13 4.22
CA ASP A 79 -16.19 -10.68 4.01
C ASP A 79 -15.03 -9.93 4.69
N TRP A 80 -15.29 -8.81 5.37
CA TRP A 80 -14.32 -8.10 6.19
C TRP A 80 -14.21 -8.69 7.59
N ASN A 81 -12.97 -8.89 8.02
CA ASN A 81 -12.61 -9.31 9.37
C ASN A 81 -11.69 -8.26 9.99
N MET A 82 -11.96 -7.91 11.25
CA MET A 82 -11.14 -6.98 12.04
C MET A 82 -10.15 -7.74 12.92
N TYR A 83 -8.91 -7.29 12.91
CA TYR A 83 -7.82 -7.83 13.71
C TYR A 83 -7.09 -6.69 14.44
N VAL A 84 -6.27 -7.06 15.41
CA VAL A 84 -5.46 -6.12 16.19
C VAL A 84 -4.01 -6.59 16.09
N HIS A 85 -3.14 -5.71 15.64
CA HIS A 85 -1.70 -5.90 15.63
C HIS A 85 -1.17 -6.12 17.07
N PRO A 86 -0.06 -6.85 17.25
CA PRO A 86 0.59 -6.98 18.56
C PRO A 86 0.86 -5.63 19.26
N GLU A 87 1.07 -4.57 18.47
CA GLU A 87 1.33 -3.20 18.91
C GLU A 87 0.04 -2.44 19.33
N GLY A 88 -1.14 -3.03 19.10
CA GLY A 88 -2.45 -2.52 19.52
C GLY A 88 -3.25 -1.80 18.43
N THR A 89 -2.70 -1.62 17.23
CA THR A 89 -3.38 -0.96 16.11
C THR A 89 -4.34 -1.92 15.41
N VAL A 90 -5.52 -1.43 15.01
CA VAL A 90 -6.53 -2.24 14.30
C VAL A 90 -6.21 -2.29 12.81
N TYR A 91 -6.41 -3.46 12.21
CA TYR A 91 -6.39 -3.63 10.76
C TYR A 91 -7.52 -4.54 10.31
N TYR A 92 -7.79 -4.54 9.01
CA TYR A 92 -8.89 -5.26 8.40
C TYR A 92 -8.40 -6.12 7.24
N ILE A 93 -9.01 -7.29 7.10
CA ILE A 93 -8.76 -8.21 5.97
C ILE A 93 -10.09 -8.53 5.30
N ASN A 94 -10.17 -8.35 3.99
CA ASN A 94 -11.24 -8.88 3.14
C ASN A 94 -10.75 -10.17 2.48
N THR A 95 -11.46 -11.27 2.71
CA THR A 95 -11.14 -12.61 2.15
C THR A 95 -12.10 -13.06 1.06
N GLY A 96 -13.03 -12.21 0.62
CA GLY A 96 -14.01 -12.50 -0.44
C GLY A 96 -13.47 -12.23 -1.85
N GLU A 97 -12.33 -11.54 -1.95
CA GLU A 97 -11.66 -11.18 -3.21
C GLU A 97 -10.74 -12.31 -3.73
N VAL A 98 -10.33 -12.20 -5.00
CA VAL A 98 -9.42 -13.18 -5.65
C VAL A 98 -8.08 -13.30 -4.92
N ILE A 99 -7.56 -12.16 -4.45
CA ILE A 99 -6.44 -12.09 -3.51
C ILE A 99 -6.93 -11.36 -2.25
N PRO A 100 -6.52 -11.78 -1.04
CA PRO A 100 -6.89 -11.09 0.18
C PRO A 100 -6.50 -9.62 0.14
N VAL A 101 -7.39 -8.75 0.63
CA VAL A 101 -7.13 -7.30 0.72
C VAL A 101 -6.95 -6.94 2.18
N VAL A 102 -5.81 -6.35 2.50
CA VAL A 102 -5.44 -5.88 3.83
C VAL A 102 -5.39 -4.37 3.85
N THR A 103 -5.94 -3.78 4.92
CA THR A 103 -5.95 -2.33 5.08
C THR A 103 -5.96 -1.92 6.54
N ASP A 104 -5.39 -0.75 6.82
CA ASP A 104 -5.57 -0.04 8.08
C ASP A 104 -6.70 1.01 7.96
N THR A 105 -7.33 1.17 6.78
CA THR A 105 -8.47 2.07 6.58
C THR A 105 -9.70 1.57 7.36
N PRO A 106 -10.35 2.41 8.18
CA PRO A 106 -11.52 1.99 8.96
C PRO A 106 -12.74 1.62 8.09
N VAL A 107 -12.90 0.33 7.80
CA VAL A 107 -13.98 -0.17 6.90
C VAL A 107 -15.39 -0.03 7.47
N CYS A 108 -15.51 0.25 8.77
CA CYS A 108 -16.79 0.57 9.41
C CYS A 108 -17.29 2.00 9.09
N HIS A 109 -16.45 2.88 8.53
CA HIS A 109 -16.84 4.21 8.12
C HIS A 109 -17.23 4.22 6.63
N PRO A 110 -18.50 4.52 6.28
CA PRO A 110 -18.97 4.38 4.90
C PRO A 110 -18.17 5.17 3.87
N THR A 111 -17.72 6.39 4.20
CA THR A 111 -16.87 7.21 3.29
C THR A 111 -15.50 6.59 3.08
N ALA A 112 -14.90 6.03 4.15
CA ALA A 112 -13.60 5.38 4.08
C ALA A 112 -13.68 4.07 3.27
N LEU A 113 -14.72 3.27 3.54
CA LEU A 113 -15.01 2.04 2.81
C LEU A 113 -15.24 2.31 1.33
N LYS A 114 -16.07 3.30 0.99
CA LYS A 114 -16.32 3.65 -0.41
C LYS A 114 -15.02 3.99 -1.15
N LYS A 115 -14.17 4.83 -0.55
CA LYS A 115 -12.89 5.21 -1.17
C LYS A 115 -11.94 4.01 -1.31
N LEU A 116 -11.92 3.15 -0.31
CA LEU A 116 -11.16 1.90 -0.33
C LEU A 116 -11.65 0.98 -1.45
N GLU A 117 -12.96 0.77 -1.60
CA GLU A 117 -13.56 -0.04 -2.66
C GLU A 117 -13.27 0.54 -4.05
N GLU A 118 -13.31 1.87 -4.22
CA GLU A 118 -12.90 2.52 -5.48
C GLU A 118 -11.41 2.29 -5.79
N GLY A 119 -10.54 2.31 -4.77
CA GLY A 119 -9.11 1.99 -4.91
C GLY A 119 -8.86 0.51 -5.23
N VAL A 120 -9.57 -0.40 -4.56
CA VAL A 120 -9.52 -1.84 -4.83
C VAL A 120 -9.99 -2.15 -6.25
N GLY A 121 -11.09 -1.55 -6.68
CA GLY A 121 -11.57 -1.64 -8.07
C GLY A 121 -10.56 -1.12 -9.08
N ALA A 122 -9.91 0.01 -8.80
CA ALA A 122 -8.83 0.55 -9.62
C ALA A 122 -7.66 -0.44 -9.76
N VAL A 123 -7.28 -1.11 -8.67
CA VAL A 123 -6.24 -2.14 -8.65
C VAL A 123 -6.63 -3.33 -9.55
N TRP A 124 -7.87 -3.79 -9.45
CA TRP A 124 -8.38 -4.87 -10.32
C TRP A 124 -8.44 -4.48 -11.80
N ASP A 125 -8.85 -3.25 -12.10
CA ASP A 125 -8.86 -2.74 -13.47
C ASP A 125 -7.44 -2.71 -14.04
N CYS A 126 -6.44 -2.27 -13.27
CA CYS A 126 -5.04 -2.30 -13.68
C CYS A 126 -4.57 -3.73 -13.95
N MET A 127 -4.93 -4.70 -13.11
CA MET A 127 -4.59 -6.11 -13.32
C MET A 127 -5.21 -6.68 -14.60
N ASN A 128 -6.51 -6.45 -14.80
CA ASN A 128 -7.25 -6.94 -15.96
C ASN A 128 -6.75 -6.33 -17.28
N ASN A 129 -6.27 -5.09 -17.26
CA ASN A 129 -5.73 -4.41 -18.43
C ASN A 129 -4.24 -4.74 -18.67
N SER A 130 -3.54 -5.27 -17.67
CA SER A 130 -2.17 -5.73 -17.81
C SER A 130 -2.11 -7.16 -18.38
N GLN A 131 -1.07 -7.50 -19.13
CA GLN A 131 -0.78 -8.90 -19.49
C GLN A 131 -0.08 -9.66 -18.34
N THR A 132 0.01 -9.06 -17.15
CA THR A 132 0.75 -9.60 -16.03
C THR A 132 -0.18 -10.42 -15.14
N SER A 133 0.03 -11.73 -15.10
CA SER A 133 -0.65 -12.58 -14.11
C SER A 133 -0.02 -12.37 -12.74
N ILE A 134 -0.84 -12.09 -11.73
CA ILE A 134 -0.37 -12.05 -10.34
C ILE A 134 -0.11 -13.47 -9.84
N PRO A 135 1.01 -13.72 -9.16
CA PRO A 135 1.28 -15.02 -8.57
C PRO A 135 0.16 -15.43 -7.60
N ASN A 136 -0.18 -16.72 -7.59
CA ASN A 136 -0.97 -17.29 -6.52
C ASN A 136 -0.27 -17.05 -5.18
N ASN A 137 -1.01 -17.03 -4.06
CA ASN A 137 -0.44 -16.72 -2.74
C ASN A 137 0.12 -15.28 -2.64
N SER A 138 -0.56 -14.34 -3.29
CA SER A 138 -0.34 -12.90 -3.13
C SER A 138 -1.41 -12.26 -2.26
N GLU A 139 -1.05 -11.14 -1.63
CA GLU A 139 -1.93 -10.30 -0.82
C GLU A 139 -1.80 -8.85 -1.29
N LEU A 140 -2.92 -8.11 -1.32
CA LEU A 140 -2.91 -6.68 -1.57
C LEU A 140 -2.96 -5.93 -0.26
N TYR A 141 -1.99 -5.06 0.00
CA TYR A 141 -2.16 -3.99 0.97
C TYR A 141 -2.59 -2.72 0.25
N ILE A 142 -3.64 -2.07 0.74
CA ILE A 142 -4.09 -0.78 0.22
C ILE A 142 -4.59 0.10 1.37
N TYR A 143 -4.23 1.38 1.32
CA TYR A 143 -4.65 2.38 2.28
C TYR A 143 -5.31 3.56 1.56
N ALA A 144 -6.51 3.89 2.02
CA ALA A 144 -7.32 4.98 1.51
C ALA A 144 -7.67 5.94 2.65
N GLU A 145 -7.43 7.23 2.44
CA GLU A 145 -7.94 8.27 3.32
C GLU A 145 -9.28 8.79 2.78
N PRO A 146 -10.31 8.99 3.63
CA PRO A 146 -11.66 9.33 3.16
C PRO A 146 -11.75 10.54 2.21
N ASN A 147 -10.82 11.49 2.31
CA ASN A 147 -10.82 12.73 1.54
C ASN A 147 -9.63 12.85 0.57
N ALA A 148 -8.77 11.82 0.48
CA ALA A 148 -7.66 11.85 -0.47
C ALA A 148 -8.16 11.47 -1.86
N GLU A 149 -7.50 11.98 -2.90
CA GLU A 149 -7.73 11.55 -4.29
C GLU A 149 -6.95 10.27 -4.61
N GLU A 150 -5.89 10.02 -3.83
CA GLU A 150 -4.95 8.92 -4.00
C GLU A 150 -5.17 7.78 -2.99
N CYS A 151 -4.99 6.54 -3.46
CA CYS A 151 -4.90 5.34 -2.63
C CYS A 151 -3.49 4.77 -2.73
N LYS A 152 -2.87 4.50 -1.59
CA LYS A 152 -1.51 3.96 -1.55
C LYS A 152 -1.55 2.44 -1.48
N TYR A 153 -0.71 1.76 -2.23
CA TYR A 153 -0.76 0.30 -2.30
C TYR A 153 0.61 -0.35 -2.48
N TYR A 154 0.67 -1.63 -2.13
CA TYR A 154 1.70 -2.58 -2.56
C TYR A 154 1.09 -3.99 -2.53
N LEU A 155 1.71 -4.91 -3.25
CA LEU A 155 1.37 -6.33 -3.18
C LEU A 155 2.47 -7.09 -2.44
N ILE A 156 2.11 -8.16 -1.78
CA ILE A 156 3.03 -9.11 -1.16
C ILE A 156 2.93 -10.42 -1.92
N TYR A 157 4.07 -11.02 -2.26
CA TYR A 157 4.14 -12.40 -2.71
C TYR A 157 4.74 -13.27 -1.61
N HIS A 158 3.91 -14.12 -1.00
CA HIS A 158 4.29 -14.85 0.21
C HIS A 158 5.35 -15.92 -0.03
N ASP A 159 5.43 -16.53 -1.22
CA ASP A 159 6.41 -17.60 -1.48
C ASP A 159 7.85 -17.07 -1.52
N SER A 160 8.05 -15.83 -2.00
CA SER A 160 9.36 -15.16 -1.94
C SER A 160 9.51 -14.24 -0.74
N GLN A 161 8.44 -13.98 0.02
CA GLN A 161 8.38 -13.03 1.12
C GLN A 161 8.81 -11.64 0.67
N THR A 162 8.29 -11.15 -0.45
CA THR A 162 8.69 -9.83 -1.00
C THR A 162 7.49 -9.00 -1.37
N GLU A 163 7.61 -7.68 -1.22
CA GLU A 163 6.67 -6.75 -1.85
C GLU A 163 6.94 -6.58 -3.36
N PHE A 164 5.90 -6.22 -4.11
CA PHE A 164 5.95 -5.86 -5.53
C PHE A 164 4.79 -4.93 -5.92
N TRP A 165 4.81 -4.41 -7.14
CA TRP A 165 3.80 -3.45 -7.66
C TRP A 165 3.26 -3.89 -9.02
N LEU A 166 2.14 -3.31 -9.44
CA LEU A 166 1.53 -3.60 -10.74
C LEU A 166 2.33 -3.02 -11.91
N GLU A 167 2.97 -1.87 -11.68
CA GLU A 167 3.83 -1.22 -12.65
C GLU A 167 5.31 -1.31 -12.28
N ASN A 168 6.16 -1.13 -13.29
CA ASN A 168 7.58 -0.84 -13.07
C ASN A 168 7.70 0.41 -12.22
N THR A 169 8.19 0.24 -11.00
CA THR A 169 8.35 1.33 -10.05
C THR A 169 9.83 1.58 -9.79
N GLU A 170 10.25 2.84 -9.81
CA GLU A 170 11.63 3.20 -9.51
C GLU A 170 11.88 3.12 -8.00
N MET A 171 13.01 2.54 -7.61
CA MET A 171 13.41 2.46 -6.19
C MET A 171 13.47 3.85 -5.51
N SER A 172 13.88 4.87 -6.26
CA SER A 172 13.96 6.26 -5.80
C SER A 172 12.60 6.85 -5.43
N SER A 173 11.54 6.54 -6.18
CA SER A 173 10.18 7.03 -5.89
C SER A 173 9.56 6.35 -4.67
N LEU A 174 10.07 5.17 -4.32
CA LEU A 174 9.74 4.40 -3.13
C LEU A 174 10.68 4.70 -1.95
N TYR A 175 11.58 5.68 -2.10
CA TYR A 175 12.61 6.06 -1.12
C TYR A 175 13.46 4.87 -0.63
N MET A 176 13.68 3.87 -1.50
CA MET A 176 14.58 2.75 -1.22
C MET A 176 16.04 3.15 -1.45
N PRO A 177 16.99 2.58 -0.67
CA PRO A 177 18.40 2.84 -0.86
C PRO A 177 18.92 2.18 -2.15
N PRO A 178 19.97 2.73 -2.79
CA PRO A 178 20.55 2.14 -3.99
C PRO A 178 21.17 0.76 -3.72
N VAL A 179 21.06 -0.14 -4.70
CA VAL A 179 21.54 -1.52 -4.62
C VAL A 179 22.61 -1.82 -5.66
N SER A 180 23.44 -2.81 -5.37
CA SER A 180 24.53 -3.27 -6.23
C SER A 180 24.13 -4.43 -7.16
N SER A 181 23.00 -5.09 -6.91
CA SER A 181 22.51 -6.24 -7.66
C SER A 181 21.03 -6.52 -7.38
N GLU A 182 20.40 -7.34 -8.22
CA GLU A 182 19.04 -7.83 -8.00
C GLU A 182 18.91 -8.68 -6.72
N ALA A 183 19.96 -9.43 -6.36
CA ALA A 183 19.97 -10.17 -5.10
C ALA A 183 19.92 -9.23 -3.89
N HIS A 184 20.65 -8.10 -3.95
CA HIS A 184 20.59 -7.06 -2.91
C HIS A 184 19.20 -6.40 -2.86
N LEU A 185 18.59 -6.10 -4.02
CA LEU A 185 17.21 -5.61 -4.07
C LEU A 185 16.24 -6.60 -3.41
N LYS A 186 16.34 -7.89 -3.75
CA LYS A 186 15.50 -8.92 -3.16
C LYS A 186 15.61 -8.95 -1.65
N PHE A 187 16.81 -8.82 -1.08
CA PHE A 187 16.98 -8.76 0.37
C PHE A 187 16.24 -7.58 1.00
N ILE A 188 16.31 -6.38 0.42
CA ILE A 188 15.56 -5.20 0.92
C ILE A 188 14.05 -5.47 0.87
N LEU A 189 13.55 -6.01 -0.25
CA LEU A 189 12.13 -6.33 -0.40
C LEU A 189 11.67 -7.41 0.59
N GLN A 190 12.58 -8.29 1.03
CA GLN A 190 12.31 -9.28 2.07
C GLN A 190 12.33 -8.70 3.48
N GLU A 191 13.13 -7.67 3.76
CA GLU A 191 13.10 -6.95 5.03
C GLU A 191 11.79 -6.18 5.24
N HIS A 192 11.06 -5.88 4.15
CA HIS A 192 9.76 -5.21 4.20
C HIS A 192 8.57 -6.16 4.51
N TYR A 193 8.77 -7.48 4.44
CA TYR A 193 7.74 -8.49 4.72
C TYR A 193 7.58 -8.76 6.23
#